data_AF-A0A9W9DUM4-F1
#
_entry.id   AF-A0A9W9DUM4-F1
#
_cell.length_a   1.000
_cell.length_b   1.000
_cell.length_c   1.000
_cell.angle_alpha   90.00
_cell.angle_beta   90.00
_cell.angle_gamma   90.00
#
_symmetry.space_group_name_H-M   'P 1'
#
loop_
_entity.id
_entity.type
_entity.pdbx_description
1 polymer ?
#
loop_
_entity_poly.entity_id
_entity_poly.type
_entity_poly.pdbx_seq_one_letter_code
_entity_poly.pdbx_strand_id
1 'polypeptide(L)'
;ELPRTLAWLKDTIVEILIDQEGFRSVTPTFRFAGYSTNPRSLDSSEKVIEGGAAQFVPIARQTFNFHYAPFDGQPILRRISVNGTFRDHVSRQATMCLKSNGVYTVRGSETSIITKGANGDSCTEASKLRWKFDYYVDDRRGSGRREGEKTFTPLTFSCSPLLLHPLQGKKIRLMHVMKKNVVPKLVAEKM
;
A
#
# COMPACT_ATOMS: atom_id res chain seq x y z
N GLU A 1 4.45 19.98 -11.10
CA GLU A 1 4.90 20.51 -9.80
C GLU A 1 3.94 20.09 -8.69
N LEU A 2 4.41 20.02 -7.44
CA LEU A 2 3.57 19.66 -6.29
C LEU A 2 2.77 20.88 -5.81
N PRO A 3 1.42 20.81 -5.73
CA PRO A 3 0.60 21.90 -5.21
C PRO A 3 1.00 22.32 -3.79
N ARG A 4 0.94 23.61 -3.47
CA ARG A 4 1.31 24.14 -2.13
C ARG A 4 0.49 23.49 -1.01
N THR A 5 -0.78 23.21 -1.25
CA THR A 5 -1.68 22.51 -0.31
C THR A 5 -1.24 21.08 0.01
N LEU A 6 -0.37 20.50 -0.82
CA LEU A 6 0.19 19.16 -0.66
C LEU A 6 1.69 19.18 -0.30
N ALA A 7 2.24 20.35 0.06
CA ALA A 7 3.67 20.49 0.39
C ALA A 7 4.12 19.56 1.54
N TRP A 8 3.21 19.23 2.47
CA TRP A 8 3.43 18.29 3.57
C TRP A 8 3.81 16.87 3.12
N LEU A 9 3.52 16.49 1.88
CA LEU A 9 3.94 15.18 1.35
C LEU A 9 5.46 15.04 1.27
N LYS A 10 6.21 16.13 1.13
CA LYS A 10 7.68 16.09 0.97
C LYS A 10 8.38 15.40 2.14
N ASP A 11 7.86 15.62 3.35
CA ASP A 11 8.42 15.08 4.60
C ASP A 11 7.68 13.82 5.06
N THR A 12 6.82 13.26 4.21
CA THR A 12 6.02 12.08 4.52
C THR A 12 6.82 10.80 4.28
N ILE A 13 6.94 9.99 5.32
CA ILE A 13 7.44 8.62 5.28
C ILE A 13 6.27 7.66 5.37
N VAL A 14 6.15 6.79 4.38
CA VAL A 14 5.15 5.72 4.37
C VAL A 14 5.79 4.43 4.85
N GLU A 15 5.11 3.71 5.73
CA GLU A 15 5.52 2.44 6.28
C GLU A 15 4.47 1.38 5.94
N ILE A 16 4.90 0.28 5.33
CA ILE A 16 3.99 -0.80 4.91
C ILE A 16 4.31 -2.05 5.72
N LEU A 17 3.41 -2.44 6.62
CA LEU A 17 3.56 -3.66 7.41
C LEU A 17 3.14 -4.87 6.57
N ILE A 18 4.08 -5.77 6.31
CA ILE A 18 3.86 -7.04 5.62
C ILE A 18 4.22 -8.17 6.57
N ASP A 19 3.36 -9.16 6.71
CA ASP A 19 3.60 -10.30 7.58
C ASP A 19 3.18 -11.62 6.91
N GLN A 20 4.01 -12.64 7.08
CA GLN A 20 3.68 -14.03 6.78
C GLN A 20 3.60 -14.81 8.10
N GLU A 21 2.40 -15.34 8.38
CA GLU A 21 2.13 -16.28 9.47
C GLU A 21 2.44 -15.78 10.91
N GLY A 22 2.70 -14.49 11.11
CA GLY A 22 2.92 -13.87 12.41
C GLY A 22 4.37 -13.86 12.90
N PHE A 23 5.31 -14.46 12.16
CA PHE A 23 6.71 -14.56 12.58
C PHE A 23 7.72 -14.13 11.50
N ARG A 24 7.24 -13.76 10.30
CA ARG A 24 8.06 -13.19 9.22
C ARG A 24 7.51 -11.81 8.87
N SER A 25 7.57 -10.89 9.82
CA SER A 25 7.08 -9.52 9.67
C SER A 25 8.19 -8.59 9.19
N VAL A 26 7.88 -7.73 8.23
CA VAL A 26 8.76 -6.68 7.70
C VAL A 26 7.99 -5.39 7.52
N THR A 27 8.70 -4.25 7.64
CA THR A 27 8.11 -2.92 7.48
C THR A 27 8.99 -2.06 6.58
N PRO A 28 8.96 -2.26 5.25
CA PRO A 28 9.63 -1.36 4.33
C PRO A 28 9.11 0.07 4.46
N THR A 29 10.04 1.02 4.35
CA THR A 29 9.80 2.46 4.43
C THR A 29 10.00 3.13 3.08
N PHE A 30 9.17 4.11 2.78
CA PHE A 30 9.19 4.84 1.52
C PHE A 30 9.18 6.33 1.77
N ARG A 31 9.96 7.06 0.99
CA ARG A 31 9.98 8.53 0.97
C ARG A 31 9.29 9.05 -0.27
N PHE A 32 8.76 10.26 -0.16
CA PHE A 32 8.17 10.95 -1.30
C PHE A 32 9.19 11.13 -2.43
N ALA A 33 8.75 10.87 -3.66
CA ALA A 33 9.56 10.93 -4.87
C ALA A 33 9.00 11.92 -5.89
N GLY A 34 7.67 12.05 -5.97
CA GLY A 34 7.06 12.92 -6.97
C GLY A 34 5.55 12.96 -6.90
N TYR A 35 4.98 13.86 -7.69
CA TYR A 35 3.54 14.03 -7.82
C TYR A 35 3.17 14.20 -9.29
N SER A 36 2.12 13.49 -9.70
CA SER A 36 1.50 13.60 -11.01
C SER A 36 0.08 14.14 -10.85
N THR A 37 -0.27 15.18 -11.59
CA THR A 37 -1.67 15.64 -11.71
C THR A 37 -2.54 14.61 -12.43
N ASN A 38 -1.91 13.77 -13.26
CA ASN A 38 -2.56 12.70 -13.99
C ASN A 38 -2.59 11.41 -13.13
N PRO A 39 -3.78 10.91 -12.78
CA PRO A 39 -3.92 9.73 -11.92
C PRO A 39 -3.80 8.39 -12.64
N ARG A 40 -3.54 8.37 -13.97
CA ARG A 40 -3.38 7.15 -14.77
C ARG A 40 -2.39 6.13 -14.19
N SER A 41 -1.46 6.55 -13.34
CA SER A 41 -0.53 5.64 -12.66
C SER A 41 -1.18 4.77 -11.57
N LEU A 42 -2.36 5.16 -11.06
CA LEU A 42 -3.11 4.45 -10.01
C LEU A 42 -4.19 3.53 -10.59
N ASP A 43 -4.68 3.82 -11.79
CA ASP A 43 -5.70 3.04 -12.49
C ASP A 43 -5.64 3.34 -13.99
N SER A 44 -5.84 2.31 -14.81
CA SER A 44 -5.99 2.43 -16.25
C SER A 44 -7.39 2.91 -16.66
N SER A 45 -8.38 2.87 -15.76
CA SER A 45 -9.71 3.42 -16.05
C SER A 45 -9.66 4.95 -16.18
N GLU A 46 -10.15 5.47 -17.31
CA GLU A 46 -10.07 6.88 -17.72
C GLU A 46 -10.84 7.87 -16.81
N LYS A 47 -11.44 7.39 -15.71
CA LYS A 47 -12.13 8.25 -14.74
C LYS A 47 -11.10 9.04 -13.93
N VAL A 48 -11.04 10.34 -14.21
CA VAL A 48 -10.23 11.34 -13.49
C VAL A 48 -10.39 11.16 -11.97
N ILE A 49 -9.32 10.81 -11.29
CA ILE A 49 -9.22 10.90 -9.82
C ILE A 49 -9.00 12.36 -9.46
N GLU A 50 -9.90 12.94 -8.67
CA GLU A 50 -9.64 14.23 -8.04
C GLU A 50 -8.38 14.15 -7.16
N GLY A 51 -7.42 15.04 -7.41
CA GLY A 51 -6.26 15.24 -6.53
C GLY A 51 -4.93 14.62 -6.99
N GLY A 52 -4.88 13.93 -8.13
CA GLY A 52 -3.64 13.40 -8.71
C GLY A 52 -3.07 12.18 -7.96
N ALA A 53 -1.78 11.87 -8.19
CA ALA A 53 -1.08 10.72 -7.65
C ALA A 53 0.26 11.12 -7.03
N ALA A 54 0.43 10.85 -5.73
CA ALA A 54 1.71 10.93 -5.04
C ALA A 54 2.48 9.62 -5.23
N GLN A 55 3.78 9.73 -5.47
CA GLN A 55 4.69 8.61 -5.72
C GLN A 55 5.75 8.56 -4.62
N PHE A 56 6.04 7.35 -4.17
CA PHE A 56 6.97 7.05 -3.10
C PHE A 56 7.90 5.92 -3.53
N VAL A 57 9.18 6.05 -3.17
CA VAL A 57 10.23 5.05 -3.43
C VAL A 57 10.85 4.57 -2.13
N PRO A 58 11.34 3.32 -2.06
CA PRO A 58 12.01 2.79 -0.88
C PRO A 58 13.14 3.72 -0.41
N ILE A 59 13.22 3.96 0.90
CA ILE A 59 14.33 4.74 1.47
C ILE A 59 15.65 4.00 1.28
N ALA A 60 15.62 2.68 1.46
CA ALA A 60 16.73 1.79 1.18
C ALA A 60 16.23 0.63 0.31
N ARG A 61 17.08 0.18 -0.63
CA ARG A 61 16.80 -1.04 -1.39
C ARG A 61 17.00 -2.23 -0.45
N GLN A 62 15.90 -2.74 0.08
CA GLN A 62 15.87 -3.89 0.97
C GLN A 62 15.20 -5.07 0.28
N THR A 63 15.74 -6.25 0.54
CA THR A 63 15.17 -7.51 0.06
C THR A 63 14.87 -8.38 1.27
N PHE A 64 13.64 -8.88 1.34
CA PHE A 64 13.15 -9.71 2.41
C PHE A 64 12.99 -11.14 1.94
N ASN A 65 13.10 -12.10 2.87
CA ASN A 65 12.93 -13.51 2.57
C ASN A 65 11.57 -13.97 3.08
N PHE A 66 10.77 -14.53 2.17
CA PHE A 66 9.52 -15.21 2.49
C PHE A 66 9.58 -16.64 1.96
N HIS A 67 8.71 -17.49 2.47
CA HIS A 67 8.62 -18.87 2.01
C HIS A 67 7.37 -19.07 1.15
N TYR A 68 7.48 -19.90 0.12
CA TYR A 68 6.38 -20.27 -0.75
C TYR A 68 6.30 -21.79 -0.87
N ALA A 69 5.24 -22.36 -0.32
CA ALA A 69 4.85 -23.75 -0.50
C ALA A 69 3.32 -23.86 -0.67
N PRO A 70 2.78 -24.95 -1.25
CA PRO A 70 1.35 -25.09 -1.55
C PRO A 70 0.40 -24.89 -0.36
N PHE A 71 0.87 -25.16 0.87
CA PHE A 71 0.06 -25.09 2.10
C PHE A 71 0.45 -23.93 3.03
N ASP A 72 1.44 -23.12 2.62
CA ASP A 72 1.93 -22.01 3.43
C ASP A 72 1.09 -20.76 3.19
N GLY A 73 0.92 -19.96 4.25
CA GLY A 73 0.27 -18.67 4.15
C GLY A 73 1.07 -17.73 3.26
N GLN A 74 0.44 -17.09 2.28
CA GLN A 74 1.09 -16.02 1.52
C GLN A 74 1.39 -14.80 2.43
N PRO A 75 2.43 -14.00 2.14
CA PRO A 75 2.66 -12.75 2.85
C PRO A 75 1.46 -11.82 2.68
N ILE A 76 1.12 -11.10 3.74
CA ILE A 76 -0.05 -10.21 3.78
C ILE A 76 0.41 -8.80 4.10
N LEU A 77 0.11 -7.84 3.22
CA LEU A 77 0.11 -6.42 3.56
C LEU A 77 -1.03 -6.17 4.54
N ARG A 78 -0.67 -5.86 5.78
CA ARG A 78 -1.61 -5.68 6.89
C ARG A 78 -2.00 -4.24 7.12
N ARG A 79 -1.04 -3.31 6.99
CA ARG A 79 -1.21 -1.91 7.37
C ARG A 79 -0.36 -1.01 6.51
N ILE A 80 -0.88 0.19 6.27
CA ILE A 80 -0.10 1.34 5.81
C ILE A 80 -0.18 2.41 6.92
N SER A 81 0.98 2.82 7.42
CA SER A 81 1.13 3.90 8.39
C SER A 81 2.01 5.02 7.83
N VAL A 82 1.95 6.18 8.47
CA VAL A 82 2.66 7.38 8.04
C VAL A 82 3.43 7.96 9.22
N ASN A 83 4.68 8.37 9.01
CA ASN A 83 5.52 9.09 9.97
C ASN A 83 5.58 8.43 11.37
N GLY A 84 5.69 7.09 11.43
CA GLY A 84 5.76 6.34 12.70
C GLY A 84 4.45 6.32 13.49
N THR A 85 3.34 6.76 12.91
CA THR A 85 2.05 6.79 13.61
C THR A 85 1.44 5.38 13.72
N PHE A 86 0.74 5.13 14.83
CA PHE A 86 -0.03 3.89 15.03
C PHE A 86 -1.40 3.91 14.36
N ARG A 87 -1.54 4.68 13.26
CA ARG A 87 -2.76 4.78 12.48
C ARG A 87 -2.65 3.91 11.22
N ASP A 88 -3.78 3.33 10.85
CA ASP A 88 -3.90 2.47 9.69
C ASP A 88 -4.71 3.19 8.61
N HIS A 89 -4.10 3.37 7.45
CA HIS A 89 -4.66 4.12 6.33
C HIS A 89 -5.40 3.23 5.33
N VAL A 90 -5.38 1.91 5.51
CA VAL A 90 -6.11 0.97 4.64
C VAL A 90 -7.13 0.17 5.44
N SER A 91 -8.28 -0.12 4.85
CA SER A 91 -9.35 -0.89 5.49
C SER A 91 -9.32 -2.37 5.15
N ARG A 92 -8.59 -2.77 4.10
CA ARG A 92 -8.43 -4.15 3.65
C ARG A 92 -6.98 -4.60 3.76
N GLN A 93 -6.79 -5.89 3.98
CA GLN A 93 -5.49 -6.55 3.81
C GLN A 93 -5.28 -6.91 2.34
N ALA A 94 -4.03 -7.08 1.93
CA ALA A 94 -3.69 -7.57 0.60
C ALA A 94 -2.78 -8.79 0.66
N THR A 95 -3.13 -9.82 -0.09
CA THR A 95 -2.33 -11.03 -0.27
C THR A 95 -1.26 -10.78 -1.32
N MET A 96 0.00 -10.94 -0.94
CA MET A 96 1.14 -10.85 -1.84
C MET A 96 1.37 -12.22 -2.50
N CYS A 97 1.47 -12.26 -3.82
CA CYS A 97 1.77 -13.48 -4.55
C CYS A 97 3.29 -13.69 -4.68
N LEU A 98 3.75 -14.92 -4.42
CA LEU A 98 5.16 -15.35 -4.56
C LEU A 98 5.36 -16.47 -5.61
N LYS A 99 4.31 -16.85 -6.33
CA LYS A 99 4.26 -18.08 -7.15
C LYS A 99 5.34 -18.17 -8.23
N SER A 100 5.71 -17.05 -8.83
CA SER A 100 6.71 -17.01 -9.90
C SER A 100 7.57 -15.76 -9.80
N ASN A 101 8.75 -15.78 -10.40
CA ASN A 101 9.63 -14.61 -10.39
C ASN A 101 9.06 -13.53 -11.33
N GLY A 102 9.27 -12.27 -10.97
CA GLY A 102 8.77 -11.12 -11.73
C GLY A 102 8.25 -9.99 -10.85
N VAL A 103 7.74 -8.97 -11.53
CA VAL A 103 7.11 -7.82 -10.88
C VAL A 103 5.63 -8.12 -10.62
N TYR A 104 5.17 -7.72 -9.45
CA TYR A 104 3.79 -7.84 -9.04
C TYR A 104 3.27 -6.48 -8.56
N THR A 105 1.97 -6.31 -8.67
CA THR A 105 1.26 -5.11 -8.27
C THR A 105 0.04 -5.48 -7.44
N VAL A 106 -0.25 -4.70 -6.42
CA VAL A 106 -1.54 -4.76 -5.75
C VAL A 106 -2.14 -3.37 -5.65
N ARG A 107 -3.43 -3.29 -5.99
CA ARG A 107 -4.21 -2.06 -6.02
C ARG A 107 -5.32 -2.13 -5.00
N GLY A 108 -5.59 -0.99 -4.38
CA GLY A 108 -6.71 -0.85 -3.46
C GLY A 108 -7.29 0.55 -3.50
N SER A 109 -8.35 0.72 -2.74
CA SER A 109 -9.02 2.00 -2.62
C SER A 109 -9.72 2.14 -1.29
N GLU A 110 -9.72 3.36 -0.78
CA GLU A 110 -10.43 3.77 0.42
C GLU A 110 -11.46 4.85 0.08
N THR A 111 -12.42 5.02 0.97
CA THR A 111 -13.36 6.14 0.91
C THR A 111 -12.79 7.30 1.72
N SER A 112 -12.75 8.51 1.15
CA SER A 112 -12.37 9.71 1.90
C SER A 112 -13.35 9.93 3.05
N ILE A 113 -12.83 10.06 4.27
CA ILE A 113 -13.63 10.48 5.44
C ILE A 113 -13.52 11.98 5.70
N ILE A 114 -12.64 12.65 4.97
CA ILE A 114 -12.51 14.10 4.97
C ILE A 114 -13.57 14.60 4.00
N THR A 115 -14.73 14.97 4.52
CA THR A 115 -15.77 15.64 3.75
C THR A 115 -15.29 17.04 3.39
N LYS A 116 -15.46 17.46 2.12
CA LYS A 116 -15.39 18.88 1.77
C LYS A 116 -16.54 19.56 2.52
N GLY A 117 -16.24 20.35 3.54
CA GLY A 117 -17.26 21.02 4.34
C GLY A 117 -17.96 22.14 3.58
N ALA A 118 -19.25 22.30 3.88
CA ALA A 118 -20.07 23.52 3.75
C ALA A 118 -20.28 24.08 2.33
N ASN A 119 -21.12 23.42 1.54
CA ASN A 119 -22.22 24.05 0.81
C ASN A 119 -23.21 22.94 0.44
N GLY A 120 -24.45 23.07 0.90
CA GLY A 120 -25.47 22.03 0.87
C GLY A 120 -26.05 21.72 -0.50
N ASP A 121 -25.19 21.39 -1.47
CA ASP A 121 -25.62 20.93 -2.79
C ASP A 121 -25.20 19.48 -3.05
N SER A 122 -26.24 18.65 -3.17
CA SER A 122 -26.33 17.30 -3.74
C SER A 122 -25.15 16.34 -3.56
N CYS A 123 -25.40 15.25 -2.83
CA CYS A 123 -24.90 13.89 -3.12
C CYS A 123 -23.51 13.79 -3.80
N THR A 124 -22.46 14.39 -3.23
CA THR A 124 -21.12 14.15 -3.76
C THR A 124 -20.71 12.74 -3.34
N GLU A 125 -20.63 11.82 -4.30
CA GLU A 125 -20.09 10.48 -4.10
C GLU A 125 -18.81 10.58 -3.28
N ALA A 126 -18.72 9.82 -2.19
CA ALA A 126 -17.58 9.89 -1.29
C ALA A 126 -16.29 9.62 -2.08
N SER A 127 -15.37 10.59 -2.10
CA SER A 127 -14.22 10.56 -2.99
C SER A 127 -13.36 9.32 -2.76
N LYS A 128 -13.13 8.54 -3.81
CA LYS A 128 -12.36 7.29 -3.76
C LYS A 128 -10.85 7.59 -3.79
N LEU A 129 -10.16 7.23 -2.72
CA LEU A 129 -8.71 7.38 -2.55
C LEU A 129 -8.01 6.08 -2.98
N ARG A 130 -7.35 6.08 -4.14
CA ARG A 130 -6.73 4.88 -4.70
C ARG A 130 -5.28 4.74 -4.24
N TRP A 131 -4.77 3.52 -4.21
CA TRP A 131 -3.37 3.23 -3.95
C TRP A 131 -2.90 2.01 -4.73
N LYS A 132 -1.58 1.96 -4.94
CA LYS A 132 -0.88 0.90 -5.65
C LYS A 132 0.45 0.62 -4.96
N PHE A 133 0.78 -0.65 -4.82
CA PHE A 133 2.06 -1.10 -4.29
C PHE A 133 2.67 -2.14 -5.24
N ASP A 134 3.90 -1.88 -5.67
CA ASP A 134 4.63 -2.72 -6.62
C ASP A 134 5.86 -3.33 -5.93
N TYR A 135 6.15 -4.60 -6.24
CA TYR A 135 7.26 -5.36 -5.67
C TYR A 135 7.80 -6.38 -6.67
N TYR A 136 9.04 -6.81 -6.48
CA TYR A 136 9.71 -7.83 -7.28
C TYR A 136 9.91 -9.11 -6.46
N VAL A 137 9.64 -10.25 -7.10
CA VAL A 137 9.89 -11.58 -6.56
C VAL A 137 10.99 -12.26 -7.37
N ASP A 138 11.96 -12.85 -6.68
CA ASP A 138 12.98 -13.73 -7.30
C ASP A 138 13.24 -14.93 -6.39
N ASP A 139 13.95 -15.92 -6.91
CA ASP A 139 14.48 -16.99 -6.09
C ASP A 139 15.57 -16.48 -5.14
N ARG A 140 15.57 -16.96 -3.90
CA ARG A 140 16.73 -16.76 -3.04
C ARG A 140 17.95 -17.44 -3.65
N ARG A 141 19.07 -16.73 -3.75
CA ARG A 141 20.35 -17.26 -4.24
C ARG A 141 21.32 -17.44 -3.08
N GLY A 142 22.26 -18.38 -3.21
CA GLY A 142 23.32 -18.63 -2.22
C GLY A 142 23.18 -19.95 -1.46
N SER A 143 24.24 -20.33 -0.74
CA SER A 143 24.28 -21.54 0.09
C SER A 143 23.29 -21.43 1.26
N GLY A 144 22.57 -22.52 1.55
CA GLY A 144 21.58 -22.56 2.63
C GLY A 144 20.16 -22.14 2.22
N ARG A 145 19.90 -22.00 0.91
CA ARG A 145 18.53 -21.87 0.38
C ARG A 145 17.71 -23.09 0.75
N ARG A 146 16.56 -22.88 1.39
CA ARG A 146 15.54 -23.91 1.52
C ARG A 146 14.63 -23.87 0.29
N GLU A 147 14.12 -25.03 -0.11
CA GLU A 147 13.09 -25.10 -1.15
C GLU A 147 11.95 -24.14 -0.82
N GLY A 148 11.37 -23.47 -1.82
CA GLY A 148 10.30 -22.50 -1.60
C GLY A 148 10.74 -21.11 -1.10
N GLU A 149 12.00 -20.88 -0.72
CA GLU A 149 12.43 -19.54 -0.30
C GLU A 149 12.51 -18.55 -1.48
N LYS A 150 11.72 -17.48 -1.36
CA LYS A 150 11.64 -16.38 -2.30
C LYS A 150 12.16 -15.10 -1.69
N THR A 151 12.75 -14.27 -2.53
CA THR A 151 13.07 -12.89 -2.21
C THR A 151 11.92 -11.98 -2.58
N PHE A 152 11.71 -10.95 -1.78
CA PHE A 152 10.69 -9.93 -1.95
C PHE A 152 11.35 -8.57 -1.84
N THR A 153 11.34 -7.82 -2.94
CA THR A 153 11.96 -6.48 -3.00
C THR A 153 10.88 -5.45 -3.28
N PRO A 154 10.50 -4.60 -2.31
CA PRO A 154 9.57 -3.51 -2.55
C PRO A 154 10.14 -2.54 -3.60
N LEU A 155 9.30 -2.08 -4.52
CA LEU A 155 9.72 -1.21 -5.62
C LEU A 155 9.15 0.19 -5.49
N THR A 156 7.83 0.34 -5.44
CA THR A 156 7.16 1.65 -5.40
C THR A 156 5.85 1.58 -4.66
N PHE A 157 5.50 2.67 -3.99
CA PHE A 157 4.16 2.92 -3.49
C PHE A 157 3.61 4.18 -4.15
N SER A 158 2.35 4.18 -4.53
CA SER A 158 1.69 5.34 -5.11
C SER A 158 0.26 5.44 -4.60
N CYS A 159 -0.23 6.65 -4.34
CA CYS A 159 -1.59 6.83 -3.86
C CYS A 159 -2.18 8.21 -4.18
N SER A 160 -3.50 8.33 -4.02
CA SER A 160 -4.16 9.62 -3.87
C SER A 160 -3.57 10.35 -2.64
N PRO A 161 -3.14 11.62 -2.75
CA PRO A 161 -2.54 12.36 -1.63
C PRO A 161 -3.32 12.31 -0.32
N LEU A 162 -4.64 12.49 -0.38
CA LEU A 162 -5.51 12.52 0.79
C LEU A 162 -5.54 11.18 1.55
N LEU A 163 -5.11 10.07 0.93
CA LEU A 163 -4.99 8.79 1.63
C LEU A 163 -4.07 8.90 2.85
N LEU A 164 -2.99 9.67 2.72
CA LEU A 164 -1.95 9.80 3.74
C LEU A 164 -2.21 10.96 4.71
N HIS A 165 -3.32 11.69 4.55
CA HIS A 165 -3.64 12.79 5.44
C HIS A 165 -3.84 12.27 6.87
N PRO A 166 -3.35 12.97 7.92
CA PRO A 166 -3.44 12.47 9.31
C PRO A 166 -4.86 12.15 9.79
N LEU A 167 -5.86 12.89 9.29
CA LEU A 167 -7.27 12.67 9.60
C LEU A 167 -7.87 11.43 8.92
N GLN A 168 -7.26 10.92 7.85
CA GLN A 168 -7.73 9.74 7.12
C GLN A 168 -7.36 8.44 7.85
N GLY A 169 -6.22 8.42 8.55
CA GLY A 169 -5.71 7.24 9.27
C GLY A 169 -6.57 6.88 10.48
N LYS A 170 -6.94 5.59 10.61
CA LYS A 170 -7.77 5.10 11.71
C LYS A 170 -6.92 4.58 12.86
N LYS A 171 -7.27 4.94 14.10
CA LYS A 171 -6.66 4.34 15.29
C LYS A 171 -6.99 2.85 15.33
N ILE A 172 -5.97 2.01 15.47
CA ILE A 172 -6.14 0.56 15.51
C ILE A 172 -6.82 0.18 16.84
N ARG A 173 -7.97 -0.47 16.74
CA ARG A 173 -8.74 -1.04 17.86
C ARG A 173 -9.05 -2.51 17.54
N LEU A 174 -9.41 -3.31 18.55
CA LEU A 174 -9.73 -4.73 18.34
C LEU A 174 -10.77 -4.95 17.23
N MET A 175 -11.85 -4.17 17.23
CA MET A 175 -12.88 -4.23 16.19
C MET A 175 -12.36 -3.91 14.78
N HIS A 176 -11.34 -3.06 14.65
CA HIS A 176 -10.71 -2.75 13.36
C HIS A 176 -9.94 -3.97 12.83
N VAL A 177 -9.21 -4.67 13.70
CA VAL A 177 -8.48 -5.89 13.36
C VAL A 177 -9.45 -7.00 12.96
N MET A 178 -10.51 -7.22 13.75
CA MET A 178 -11.53 -8.23 13.46
C MET A 178 -12.22 -7.97 12.10
N LYS A 179 -12.66 -6.74 11.84
CA LYS A 179 -13.27 -6.37 10.55
C LYS A 179 -12.32 -6.64 9.39
N LYS A 180 -11.03 -6.33 9.53
CA LYS A 180 -10.03 -6.57 8.49
C LYS A 180 -9.83 -8.05 8.15
N ASN A 181 -10.05 -8.95 9.10
CA ASN A 181 -9.86 -10.39 8.87
C ASN A 181 -11.06 -11.05 8.18
N VAL A 182 -12.25 -10.48 8.27
CA VAL A 182 -13.46 -11.02 7.62
C VAL A 182 -13.70 -10.43 6.22
N VAL A 183 -13.17 -9.24 5.93
CA VAL A 183 -13.31 -8.62 4.60
C VAL A 183 -12.39 -9.34 3.60
N PRO A 184 -12.88 -9.65 2.37
CA PRO A 184 -12.06 -10.26 1.35
C PRO A 184 -10.76 -9.50 1.12
N LYS A 185 -9.65 -10.24 1.05
CA LYS A 185 -8.33 -9.65 0.81
C LYS A 185 -8.22 -9.19 -0.64
N LEU A 186 -7.48 -8.11 -0.86
CA LEU A 186 -6.99 -7.77 -2.19
C LEU A 186 -5.95 -8.81 -2.59
N VAL A 187 -5.74 -9.03 -3.90
CA VAL A 187 -4.77 -10.01 -4.38
C VAL A 187 -3.81 -9.31 -5.34
N ALA A 188 -2.51 -9.57 -5.16
CA ALA A 188 -1.49 -9.07 -6.06
C ALA A 188 -1.53 -9.81 -7.42
N GLU A 189 -1.40 -9.04 -8.49
CA GLU A 189 -1.36 -9.50 -9.86
C GLU A 189 0.07 -9.43 -10.39
N LYS A 190 0.47 -10.40 -11.23
CA LYS A 190 1.75 -10.32 -11.94
C LYS A 190 1.64 -9.30 -13.07
N MET A 191 2.63 -8.44 -13.20
CA MET A 191 2.76 -7.51 -14.34
C MET A 191 3.32 -8.20 -15.58
#